data_AF-A0A9D1MYM0-F1
#
_entry.id   AF-A0A9D1MYM0-F1
#
_cell.length_a   1.000
_cell.length_b   1.000
_cell.length_c   1.000
_cell.angle_alpha   90.00
_cell.angle_beta   90.00
_cell.angle_gamma   90.00
#
_symmetry.space_group_name_H-M   'P 1'
#
loop_
_entity.id
_entity.type
_entity.pdbx_description
1 polymer ?
#
loop_
_entity_poly.entity_id
_entity_poly.type
_entity_poly.pdbx_seq_one_letter_code
_entity_poly.pdbx_strand_id
1 'polypeptide(L)'
;MAFFATPNTSVIIIAAVVAVAIVIGIIADVVSSRRRKKKQAEEQLQTRVEQGVRQKLMEMRNEYLVMARGETYTVGVNGQIAPGKYLLKNSVEGGGNFNLRYNGFAQPYPDGTVLTLGAGDSLCALSASVLIKPCVEEAATAE
;
A
#
# COMPACT_ATOMS: atom_id res chain seq x y z
N MET A 1 -68.80 -2.15 11.02
CA MET A 1 -69.14 -3.51 10.55
C MET A 1 -67.96 -4.42 10.86
N ALA A 2 -68.14 -5.35 11.79
CA ALA A 2 -67.09 -6.29 12.20
C ALA A 2 -66.90 -7.35 11.11
N PHE A 3 -65.73 -7.36 10.47
CA PHE A 3 -65.34 -8.43 9.55
C PHE A 3 -64.91 -9.63 10.39
N PHE A 4 -65.82 -10.58 10.62
CA PHE A 4 -65.48 -11.91 11.11
C PHE A 4 -64.79 -12.68 9.98
N ALA A 5 -63.47 -12.51 9.87
CA ALA A 5 -62.65 -13.39 9.06
C ALA A 5 -62.66 -14.79 9.71
N THR A 6 -63.10 -15.79 8.96
CA THR A 6 -62.96 -17.20 9.35
C THR A 6 -61.47 -17.51 9.63
N PRO A 7 -61.15 -18.43 10.56
CA PRO A 7 -59.76 -18.68 10.96
C PRO A 7 -58.82 -18.96 9.77
N ASN A 8 -59.36 -19.56 8.71
CA ASN A 8 -58.62 -19.86 7.49
C ASN A 8 -58.32 -18.61 6.64
N THR A 9 -59.23 -17.63 6.60
CA THR A 9 -59.00 -16.38 5.83
C THR A 9 -57.99 -15.46 6.52
N SER A 10 -58.00 -15.38 7.85
CA SER A 10 -56.97 -14.66 8.61
C SER A 10 -55.58 -15.27 8.41
N VAL A 11 -55.46 -16.61 8.42
CA VAL A 11 -54.18 -17.31 8.20
C VAL A 11 -53.65 -17.08 6.79
N ILE A 12 -54.53 -17.08 5.77
CA ILE A 12 -54.13 -16.82 4.36
C ILE A 12 -53.62 -15.37 4.19
N ILE A 13 -54.29 -14.39 4.81
CA ILE A 13 -53.87 -12.98 4.72
C ILE A 13 -52.51 -12.77 5.40
N ILE A 14 -52.30 -13.37 6.58
CA ILE A 14 -51.01 -13.28 7.30
C ILE A 14 -49.89 -13.94 6.49
N ALA A 15 -50.13 -15.12 5.92
CA ALA A 15 -49.14 -15.81 5.08
C ALA A 15 -48.75 -14.99 3.84
N ALA A 16 -49.71 -14.33 3.19
CA ALA A 16 -49.46 -13.46 2.05
C ALA A 16 -48.60 -12.23 2.43
N VAL A 17 -48.86 -11.61 3.57
CA VAL A 17 -48.07 -10.46 4.06
C VAL A 17 -46.63 -10.86 4.39
N VAL A 18 -46.45 -12.02 5.02
CA VAL A 18 -45.11 -12.55 5.34
C VAL A 18 -44.33 -12.88 4.06
N ALA A 19 -44.97 -13.48 3.05
CA ALA A 19 -44.33 -13.77 1.77
C ALA A 19 -43.84 -12.49 1.06
N VAL A 20 -44.64 -11.43 1.08
CA VAL A 20 -44.27 -10.14 0.48
C VAL A 20 -43.09 -9.49 1.24
N ALA A 21 -43.09 -9.56 2.57
CA ALA A 21 -41.98 -9.03 3.37
C ALA A 21 -40.64 -9.73 3.09
N ILE A 22 -40.66 -11.06 2.88
CA ILE A 22 -39.47 -11.84 2.53
C ILE A 22 -38.91 -11.41 1.18
N VAL A 23 -39.77 -11.23 0.17
CA VAL A 23 -39.35 -10.80 -1.18
C VAL A 23 -38.71 -9.42 -1.14
N ILE A 24 -39.28 -8.47 -0.40
CA ILE A 24 -38.71 -7.12 -0.24
C ILE A 24 -37.34 -7.18 0.46
N GLY A 25 -37.21 -8.03 1.50
CA GLY A 25 -35.95 -8.24 2.20
C GLY A 25 -34.83 -8.75 1.29
N ILE A 26 -35.13 -9.74 0.42
CA ILE A 26 -34.15 -10.30 -0.52
C ILE A 26 -33.69 -9.22 -1.52
N ILE A 27 -34.60 -8.41 -2.05
CA ILE A 27 -34.27 -7.33 -3.01
C ILE A 27 -33.38 -6.28 -2.33
N ALA A 28 -33.73 -5.86 -1.11
CA ALA A 28 -32.95 -4.88 -0.35
C ALA A 28 -31.53 -5.40 -0.04
N ASP A 29 -31.40 -6.67 0.33
CA ASP A 29 -30.11 -7.29 0.65
C ASP A 29 -29.20 -7.37 -0.59
N VAL A 30 -29.73 -7.80 -1.74
CA VAL A 30 -28.99 -7.85 -3.01
C VAL A 30 -28.51 -6.47 -3.45
N VAL A 31 -29.35 -5.43 -3.32
CA VAL A 31 -29.00 -4.05 -3.66
C VAL A 31 -27.93 -3.51 -2.70
N SER A 32 -28.06 -3.78 -1.41
CA SER A 32 -27.11 -3.31 -0.39
C SER A 32 -25.73 -3.98 -0.52
N SER A 33 -25.71 -5.28 -0.85
CA SER A 33 -24.50 -6.07 -1.08
C SER A 33 -23.69 -5.54 -2.28
N ARG A 34 -24.37 -5.16 -3.38
CA ARG A 34 -23.72 -4.54 -4.54
C ARG A 34 -23.10 -3.17 -4.19
N ARG A 35 -23.70 -2.39 -3.30
CA ARG A 35 -23.16 -1.09 -2.86
C ARG A 35 -21.93 -1.26 -1.97
N ARG A 36 -21.87 -2.28 -1.12
CA ARG A 36 -20.69 -2.57 -0.27
C ARG A 36 -19.47 -2.97 -1.11
N LYS A 37 -19.66 -3.77 -2.17
CA LYS A 37 -18.58 -4.17 -3.08
C LYS A 37 -17.99 -2.99 -3.87
N LYS A 38 -18.82 -2.02 -4.28
CA LYS A 38 -18.34 -0.82 -4.99
C LYS A 38 -17.50 0.09 -4.09
N LYS A 39 -17.92 0.30 -2.83
CA LYS A 39 -17.15 1.10 -1.87
C LYS A 39 -15.77 0.50 -1.58
N GLN A 40 -15.69 -0.83 -1.42
CA GLN A 40 -14.40 -1.51 -1.22
C GLN A 40 -13.48 -1.43 -2.46
N ALA A 41 -14.03 -1.51 -3.67
CA ALA A 41 -13.25 -1.37 -4.90
C ALA A 41 -12.73 0.07 -5.10
N GLU A 42 -13.52 1.07 -4.71
CA GLU A 42 -13.16 2.49 -4.80
C GLU A 42 -12.09 2.87 -3.75
N GLU A 43 -12.19 2.33 -2.54
CA GLU A 43 -11.22 2.49 -1.44
C GLU A 43 -9.88 1.77 -1.74
N GLN A 44 -9.93 0.61 -2.43
CA GLN A 44 -8.74 -0.08 -2.96
C GLN A 44 -8.09 0.66 -4.15
N LEU A 45 -8.87 1.38 -4.96
CA LEU A 45 -8.31 2.22 -6.02
C LEU A 45 -7.68 3.50 -5.47
N GLN A 46 -8.31 4.15 -4.49
CA GLN A 46 -7.77 5.36 -3.86
C GLN A 46 -6.43 5.08 -3.16
N THR A 47 -6.29 3.95 -2.47
CA THR A 47 -5.02 3.54 -1.85
C THR A 47 -3.93 3.25 -2.88
N ARG A 48 -4.25 2.69 -4.06
CA ARG A 48 -3.28 2.50 -5.16
C ARG A 48 -2.83 3.83 -5.78
N VAL A 49 -3.74 4.80 -5.93
CA VAL A 49 -3.42 6.11 -6.51
C VAL A 49 -2.60 6.96 -5.55
N GLU A 50 -2.90 6.95 -4.25
CA GLU A 50 -2.07 7.64 -3.24
C GLU A 50 -0.65 7.06 -3.14
N GLN A 51 -0.50 5.73 -3.27
CA GLN A 51 0.83 5.10 -3.31
C GLN A 51 1.64 5.51 -4.54
N GLY A 52 1.01 5.58 -5.72
CA GLY A 52 1.66 6.06 -6.95
C GLY A 52 2.04 7.54 -6.91
N VAL A 53 1.21 8.38 -6.28
CA VAL A 53 1.51 9.81 -6.09
C VAL A 53 2.60 10.02 -5.04
N ARG A 54 2.67 9.20 -3.97
CA ARG A 54 3.80 9.20 -3.02
C ARG A 54 5.10 8.76 -3.69
N GLN A 55 5.07 7.75 -4.55
CA GLN A 55 6.22 7.32 -5.34
C GLN A 55 6.74 8.45 -6.24
N LYS A 56 5.83 9.20 -6.89
CA LYS A 56 6.20 10.33 -7.75
C LYS A 56 6.61 11.59 -6.99
N LEU A 57 6.15 11.79 -5.75
CA LEU A 57 6.56 12.91 -4.89
C LEU A 57 7.92 12.65 -4.21
N MET A 58 8.28 11.38 -3.94
CA MET A 58 9.62 11.01 -3.48
C MET A 58 10.69 11.13 -4.59
N GLU A 59 10.26 11.22 -5.85
CA GLU A 59 11.12 11.43 -7.02
C GLU A 59 11.72 12.85 -7.08
N MET A 60 11.22 13.83 -6.30
CA MET A 60 11.65 15.24 -6.42
C MET A 60 11.83 15.98 -5.09
N ARG A 61 12.54 15.38 -4.14
CA ARG A 61 13.14 16.15 -3.04
C ARG A 61 14.65 15.96 -3.05
N ASN A 62 15.31 16.59 -4.01
CA ASN A 62 16.77 16.80 -4.06
C ASN A 62 17.63 15.53 -4.19
N GLU A 63 17.46 14.70 -5.23
CA GLU A 63 18.41 13.61 -5.58
C GLU A 63 18.57 12.44 -4.58
N TYR A 64 17.93 12.51 -3.40
CA TYR A 64 17.99 11.47 -2.37
C TYR A 64 16.59 10.91 -2.09
N LEU A 65 16.47 9.58 -2.10
CA LEU A 65 15.34 8.86 -1.55
C LEU A 65 15.55 8.67 -0.05
N VAL A 66 14.57 9.03 0.77
CA VAL A 66 14.65 8.89 2.24
C VAL A 66 14.05 7.55 2.63
N MET A 67 14.89 6.63 3.12
CA MET A 67 14.46 5.39 3.75
C MET A 67 14.12 5.64 5.22
N ALA A 68 12.84 5.46 5.55
CA ALA A 68 12.39 5.53 6.93
C ALA A 68 12.92 4.35 7.75
N ARG A 69 13.20 4.62 9.03
CA ARG A 69 13.63 3.60 9.99
C ARG A 69 12.52 2.56 10.19
N GLY A 70 12.87 1.28 10.08
CA GLY A 70 11.99 0.14 10.29
C GLY A 70 11.17 -0.27 9.07
N GLU A 71 11.19 0.53 7.99
CA GLU A 71 10.51 0.19 6.74
C GLU A 71 11.42 -0.68 5.85
N THR A 72 10.82 -1.66 5.18
CA THR A 72 11.55 -2.52 4.22
C THR A 72 11.24 -2.04 2.81
N TYR A 73 12.30 -1.70 2.09
CA TYR A 73 12.28 -1.31 0.69
C TYR A 73 12.78 -2.48 -0.15
N THR A 74 12.13 -2.71 -1.28
CA THR A 74 12.46 -3.78 -2.23
C THR A 74 12.99 -3.19 -3.52
N VAL A 75 13.95 -3.89 -4.12
CA VAL A 75 14.63 -3.47 -5.34
C VAL A 75 14.07 -4.23 -6.53
N GLY A 76 13.65 -3.53 -7.59
CA GLY A 76 13.18 -4.14 -8.84
C GLY A 76 12.02 -3.41 -9.50
N VAL A 77 11.49 -3.99 -10.58
CA VAL A 77 10.42 -3.38 -11.41
C VAL A 77 9.14 -3.09 -10.64
N ASN A 78 8.82 -3.92 -9.64
CA ASN A 78 7.67 -3.73 -8.75
C ASN A 78 8.07 -3.16 -7.37
N GLY A 79 9.36 -2.86 -7.18
CA GLY A 79 9.92 -2.38 -5.93
C GLY A 79 9.90 -0.86 -5.80
N GLN A 80 10.30 -0.36 -4.64
CA GLN A 80 10.44 1.08 -4.40
C GLN A 80 11.77 1.64 -4.93
N ILE A 81 12.76 0.77 -5.13
CA ILE A 81 14.11 1.15 -5.54
C ILE A 81 14.44 0.46 -6.87
N ALA A 82 15.01 1.18 -7.82
CA ALA A 82 15.50 0.58 -9.06
C ALA A 82 16.83 -0.17 -8.81
N PRO A 83 17.15 -1.22 -9.58
CA PRO A 83 18.46 -1.85 -9.50
C PRO A 83 19.55 -0.88 -9.99
N GLY A 84 20.71 -0.85 -9.33
CA GLY A 84 21.80 0.08 -9.65
C GLY A 84 22.81 0.28 -8.53
N LYS A 85 23.78 1.18 -8.72
CA LYS A 85 24.73 1.62 -7.68
C LYS A 85 24.14 2.80 -6.91
N TYR A 86 24.17 2.73 -5.58
CA TYR A 86 23.62 3.74 -4.70
C TYR A 86 24.62 4.16 -3.63
N LEU A 87 24.69 5.46 -3.37
CA LEU A 87 25.36 6.04 -2.23
C LEU A 87 24.39 6.07 -1.05
N LEU A 88 24.76 5.40 0.03
CA LEU A 88 24.05 5.42 1.31
C LEU A 88 24.63 6.53 2.19
N LYS A 89 23.76 7.40 2.70
CA LYS A 89 24.10 8.43 3.67
C LYS A 89 23.21 8.37 4.89
N ASN A 90 23.74 8.72 6.04
CA ASN A 90 22.94 8.94 7.23
C ASN A 90 22.05 10.17 7.02
N SER A 91 20.78 10.10 7.42
CA SER A 91 19.90 11.27 7.36
C SER A 91 20.25 12.34 8.39
N VAL A 92 21.07 12.01 9.39
CA VAL A 92 21.60 12.96 10.37
C VAL A 92 22.94 13.48 9.86
N GLU A 93 23.05 14.80 9.69
CA GLU A 93 24.28 15.46 9.25
C GLU A 93 25.41 15.25 10.29
N GLY A 94 26.57 14.76 9.85
CA GLY A 94 27.65 14.32 10.75
C GLY A 94 27.37 13.00 11.49
N GLY A 95 26.26 12.33 11.18
CA GLY A 95 25.93 11.01 11.70
C GLY A 95 26.95 9.98 11.22
N GLY A 96 27.62 9.30 12.15
CA GLY A 96 28.54 8.21 11.84
C GLY A 96 27.82 6.97 11.32
N ASN A 97 28.38 5.80 11.65
CA ASN A 97 27.87 4.51 11.18
C ASN A 97 26.39 4.29 11.54
N PHE A 98 25.64 3.69 10.62
CA PHE A 98 24.24 3.31 10.81
C PHE A 98 24.04 1.83 10.51
N ASN A 99 23.01 1.22 11.11
CA ASN A 99 22.69 -0.19 10.90
C ASN A 99 21.64 -0.32 9.82
N LEU A 100 21.93 -1.16 8.82
CA LEU A 100 21.05 -1.49 7.71
C LEU A 100 20.91 -3.01 7.64
N ARG A 101 19.68 -3.47 7.43
CA ARG A 101 19.41 -4.86 7.09
C ARG A 101 19.34 -4.99 5.58
N TYR A 102 20.31 -5.67 5.00
CA TYR A 102 20.36 -6.00 3.58
C TYR A 102 20.08 -7.49 3.40
N ASN A 103 19.04 -7.84 2.65
CA ASN A 103 18.64 -9.23 2.39
C ASN A 103 18.50 -10.09 3.66
N GLY A 104 17.98 -9.50 4.74
CA GLY A 104 17.80 -10.18 6.03
C GLY A 104 19.00 -10.07 6.99
N PHE A 105 20.17 -9.67 6.51
CA PHE A 105 21.38 -9.54 7.32
C PHE A 105 21.55 -8.11 7.84
N ALA A 106 21.53 -7.94 9.16
CA ALA A 106 21.76 -6.65 9.80
C ALA A 106 23.26 -6.42 9.99
N GLN A 107 23.79 -5.36 9.38
CA GLN A 107 25.20 -4.99 9.53
C GLN A 107 25.37 -3.46 9.62
N PRO A 108 26.40 -2.97 10.33
CA PRO A 108 26.72 -1.56 10.36
C PRO A 108 27.37 -1.13 9.03
N TYR A 109 26.93 0.00 8.50
CA TYR A 109 27.50 0.65 7.33
C TYR A 109 28.03 2.04 7.71
N PRO A 110 29.24 2.41 7.25
CA PRO A 110 29.74 3.77 7.33
C PRO A 110 28.88 4.75 6.51
N ASP A 111 28.88 6.01 6.94
CA ASP A 111 28.32 7.10 6.12
C ASP A 111 29.08 7.25 4.81
N GLY A 112 28.35 7.47 3.71
CA GLY A 112 28.92 7.56 2.36
C GLY A 112 29.30 6.22 1.73
N THR A 113 28.81 5.10 2.25
CA THR A 113 29.06 3.78 1.63
C THR A 113 28.33 3.65 0.30
N VAL A 114 29.02 3.15 -0.73
CA VAL A 114 28.39 2.79 -2.02
C VAL A 114 28.00 1.31 -2.01
N LEU A 115 26.75 1.02 -2.30
CA LEU A 115 26.20 -0.33 -2.38
C LEU A 115 25.58 -0.56 -3.77
N THR A 116 25.82 -1.72 -4.35
CA THR A 116 25.16 -2.14 -5.59
C THR A 116 23.95 -2.98 -5.25
N LEU A 117 22.79 -2.59 -5.78
CA LEU A 117 21.51 -3.22 -5.53
C LEU A 117 21.02 -3.95 -6.78
N GLY A 118 20.77 -5.25 -6.64
CA GLY A 118 20.19 -6.10 -7.67
C GLY A 118 18.67 -6.22 -7.56
N ALA A 119 18.01 -6.62 -8.65
CA ALA A 119 16.58 -6.92 -8.60
C ALA A 119 16.30 -8.10 -7.66
N GLY A 120 15.33 -7.93 -6.76
CA GLY A 120 15.01 -8.90 -5.71
C GLY A 120 15.64 -8.58 -4.35
N ASP A 121 16.55 -7.60 -4.28
CA ASP A 121 17.15 -7.19 -3.01
C ASP A 121 16.16 -6.46 -2.10
N SER A 122 16.43 -6.51 -0.80
CA SER A 122 15.65 -5.87 0.25
C SER A 122 16.54 -5.09 1.21
N LEU A 123 16.09 -3.90 1.58
CA LEU A 123 16.81 -2.96 2.43
C LEU A 123 15.90 -2.44 3.52
N CYS A 124 16.37 -2.46 4.77
CA CYS A 124 15.62 -1.91 5.89
C CYS A 124 16.57 -1.15 6.82
N ALA A 125 16.25 0.12 7.08
CA ALA A 125 17.06 0.97 7.95
C ALA A 125 16.71 0.68 9.42
N LEU A 126 17.67 0.24 10.25
CA LEU A 126 17.38 -0.23 11.61
C LEU A 126 17.60 0.83 12.69
N SER A 127 18.67 1.61 12.61
CA SER A 127 19.08 2.53 13.68
C SER A 127 18.63 3.97 13.44
N ALA A 128 18.73 4.45 12.21
CA ALA A 128 18.39 5.81 11.79
C ALA A 128 17.77 5.79 10.39
N SER A 129 17.13 6.87 9.97
CA SER A 129 16.72 7.03 8.57
C SER A 129 17.96 7.15 7.69
N VAL A 130 17.90 6.55 6.50
CA VAL A 130 19.03 6.50 5.56
C VAL A 130 18.62 7.20 4.27
N LEU A 131 19.49 8.03 3.74
CA LEU A 131 19.35 8.67 2.44
C LEU A 131 20.05 7.80 1.39
N ILE A 132 19.38 7.50 0.29
CA ILE A 132 19.95 6.78 -0.85
C ILE A 132 19.93 7.67 -2.09
N LYS A 133 21.10 7.83 -2.72
CA LYS A 133 21.25 8.55 -3.99
C LYS A 133 21.78 7.60 -5.06
N PRO A 134 21.16 7.51 -6.25
CA PRO A 134 21.74 6.76 -7.35
C PRO A 134 23.07 7.39 -7.75
N CYS A 135 24.12 6.57 -7.83
CA CYS A 135 25.36 6.95 -8.48
C CYS A 135 25.09 6.91 -9.99
N VAL A 136 24.70 8.05 -10.56
CA VAL A 136 24.69 8.20 -12.01
C VAL A 136 26.16 8.15 -12.42
N GLU A 137 26.56 7.03 -13.02
CA GLU A 137 27.81 6.97 -13.77
C GLU A 137 27.56 7.87 -14.97
N GLU A 138 27.94 9.14 -14.83
CA GLU A 138 27.92 10.11 -15.92
C GLU A 138 28.80 9.50 -17.00
N ALA A 139 28.16 8.93 -18.02
CA ALA A 139 28.86 8.43 -19.19
C ALA A 139 29.65 9.62 -19.70
N ALA A 140 30.97 9.59 -19.45
CA ALA A 140 31.90 10.52 -20.03
C ALA A 140 31.66 10.47 -21.53
N THR A 141 30.97 11.50 -22.03
CA THR A 141 30.84 11.74 -23.46
C THR A 141 32.26 12.02 -23.89
N ALA A 142 32.92 10.98 -24.43
CA ALA A 142 34.22 11.12 -25.05
C ALA A 142 34.09 12.16 -26.16
N GLU A 143 35.09 13.03 -26.19
CA GLU A 143 35.31 14.19 -27.06
C GLU A 143 34.91 13.99 -28.54
#